data_AF-A0A1V6F857-F1
#
_entry.id   AF-A0A1V6F857-F1
#
_cell.length_a   1.000
_cell.length_b   1.000
_cell.length_c   1.000
_cell.angle_alpha   90.00
_cell.angle_beta   90.00
_cell.angle_gamma   90.00
#
_symmetry.space_group_name_H-M   'P 1'
#
loop_
_entity.id
_entity.type
_entity.pdbx_description
1 polymer ?
#
loop_
_entity_poly.entity_id
_entity_poly.type
_entity_poly.pdbx_seq_one_letter_code
_entity_poly.pdbx_strand_id
1 'polypeptide(L)'
;MRRDTNIKIISFLVLIMLLSIGLYRFTQNIKTIETDHFIFELNRREKSAAAIELTELGKKQEVLVIPLTINKYPVRYIGATPLLGDRLGVLLLTPIQKKIYLPSSLGNRVGLSEAGIMDAILNVAFPSEELIDSITRYYETNLYYLNEDTKLNIFYMYNFESSLNEGYYFMDYINGSNPYVIPSDPVRKGYTFAGWYYEKECATLWNNEMPTSESEVLTLFAKWI
;
A
#
# COMPACT_ATOMS: atom_id res chain seq x y z
N MET A 1 11.28 -24.45 -43.94
CA MET A 1 9.88 -24.94 -43.86
C MET A 1 9.43 -25.21 -42.41
N ARG A 2 10.03 -26.15 -41.66
CA ARG A 2 9.58 -26.49 -40.27
C ARG A 2 9.75 -25.34 -39.24
N ARG A 3 10.77 -24.48 -39.40
CA ARG A 3 11.06 -23.34 -38.51
C ARG A 3 10.06 -22.19 -38.65
N ASP A 4 9.65 -21.87 -39.88
CA ASP A 4 8.63 -20.84 -40.16
C ASP A 4 7.24 -21.23 -39.67
N THR A 5 6.90 -22.52 -39.79
CA THR A 5 5.63 -23.05 -39.27
C THR A 5 5.58 -22.96 -37.74
N ASN A 6 6.69 -23.27 -37.06
CA ASN A 6 6.78 -23.12 -35.59
C ASN A 6 6.68 -21.66 -35.14
N ILE A 7 7.32 -20.72 -35.85
CA ILE A 7 7.21 -19.29 -35.53
C ILE A 7 5.76 -18.81 -35.70
N LYS A 8 5.07 -19.20 -36.77
CA LYS A 8 3.65 -18.84 -36.99
C LYS A 8 2.73 -19.43 -35.93
N ILE A 9 2.95 -20.67 -35.49
CA ILE A 9 2.18 -21.30 -34.42
C ILE A 9 2.40 -20.57 -33.09
N ILE A 10 3.66 -20.23 -32.76
CA ILE A 10 3.99 -19.46 -31.56
C ILE A 10 3.33 -18.08 -31.61
N SER A 11 3.46 -17.35 -32.72
CA SER A 11 2.81 -16.04 -32.88
C SER A 11 1.29 -16.11 -32.77
N PHE A 12 0.65 -17.16 -33.30
CA PHE A 12 -0.80 -17.37 -33.21
C PHE A 12 -1.25 -17.68 -31.77
N LEU A 13 -0.50 -18.50 -31.04
CA LEU A 13 -0.77 -18.78 -29.62
C LEU A 13 -0.59 -17.53 -28.75
N VAL A 14 0.44 -16.73 -29.00
CA VAL A 14 0.65 -15.44 -28.33
C VAL A 14 -0.51 -14.49 -28.60
N LEU A 15 -0.99 -14.41 -29.85
CA LEU A 15 -2.11 -13.56 -30.21
C LEU A 15 -3.42 -14.00 -29.53
N ILE A 16 -3.71 -15.31 -29.49
CA ILE A 16 -4.89 -15.84 -28.77
C ILE A 16 -4.80 -15.53 -27.28
N MET A 17 -3.61 -15.68 -26.68
CA MET A 17 -3.40 -15.35 -25.26
C MET A 17 -3.60 -13.85 -25.00
N LEU A 18 -3.06 -12.97 -25.85
CA LEU A 18 -3.26 -11.52 -25.71
C LEU A 18 -4.73 -11.14 -25.89
N LEU A 19 -5.43 -11.75 -26.86
CA LEU A 19 -6.86 -11.54 -27.08
C LEU A 19 -7.70 -12.04 -25.91
N SER A 20 -7.39 -13.21 -25.33
CA SER A 20 -8.13 -13.74 -24.19
C SER A 20 -7.93 -12.91 -22.93
N ILE A 21 -6.71 -12.42 -22.68
CA ILE A 21 -6.41 -11.45 -21.62
C ILE A 21 -7.18 -10.14 -21.86
N GLY A 22 -7.18 -9.63 -23.09
CA GLY A 22 -7.91 -8.41 -23.47
C GLY A 22 -9.44 -8.54 -23.30
N LEU A 23 -10.02 -9.63 -23.80
CA LEU A 23 -11.44 -9.95 -23.65
C LEU A 23 -11.83 -10.10 -22.19
N TYR A 24 -11.01 -10.76 -21.36
CA TYR A 24 -11.29 -10.92 -19.94
C TYR A 24 -11.13 -9.61 -19.15
N ARG A 25 -10.13 -8.78 -19.47
CA ARG A 25 -10.02 -7.41 -18.90
C ARG A 25 -11.25 -6.57 -19.25
N PHE A 26 -11.76 -6.71 -20.47
CA PHE A 26 -13.01 -6.07 -20.88
C PHE A 26 -14.21 -6.61 -20.08
N THR A 27 -14.33 -7.92 -19.87
CA THR A 27 -15.44 -8.50 -19.09
C THR A 27 -15.39 -8.14 -17.61
N GLN A 28 -14.21 -8.01 -17.01
CA GLN A 28 -14.03 -7.54 -15.63
C GLN A 28 -14.05 -6.01 -15.50
N ASN A 29 -14.17 -5.30 -16.64
CA ASN A 29 -14.21 -3.83 -16.73
C ASN A 29 -13.02 -3.16 -16.00
N ILE A 30 -11.84 -3.71 -16.27
CA ILE A 30 -10.59 -3.31 -15.64
C ILE A 30 -10.06 -2.03 -16.29
N LYS A 31 -9.67 -1.07 -15.46
CA LYS A 31 -9.10 0.21 -15.91
C LYS A 31 -7.81 0.52 -15.15
N THR A 32 -6.78 0.94 -15.87
CA THR A 32 -5.53 1.43 -15.27
C THR A 32 -5.62 2.92 -14.92
N ILE A 33 -5.02 3.31 -13.80
CA ILE A 33 -4.87 4.69 -13.34
C ILE A 33 -3.42 4.91 -12.96
N GLU A 34 -2.81 5.94 -13.51
CA GLU A 34 -1.50 6.41 -13.12
C GLU A 34 -1.64 7.55 -12.10
N THR A 35 -0.89 7.46 -11.01
CA THR A 35 -0.67 8.55 -10.04
C THR A 35 0.79 8.97 -10.09
N ASP A 36 1.19 9.93 -9.26
CA ASP A 36 2.58 10.39 -9.24
C ASP A 36 3.58 9.25 -8.99
N HIS A 37 3.28 8.27 -8.14
CA HIS A 37 4.26 7.23 -7.74
C HIS A 37 3.90 5.82 -8.18
N PHE A 38 2.64 5.54 -8.49
CA PHE A 38 2.17 4.19 -8.77
C PHE A 38 1.23 4.15 -9.97
N ILE A 39 1.24 3.00 -10.63
CA ILE A 39 0.20 2.59 -11.56
C ILE A 39 -0.71 1.61 -10.82
N PHE A 40 -2.00 1.91 -10.84
CA PHE A 40 -3.04 1.09 -10.24
C PHE A 40 -3.92 0.43 -11.29
N GLU A 41 -4.38 -0.76 -10.99
CA GLU A 41 -5.45 -1.42 -11.69
C GLU A 41 -6.75 -1.35 -10.87
N LEU A 42 -7.83 -0.86 -11.48
CA LEU A 42 -9.15 -0.84 -10.88
C LEU A 42 -10.00 -2.01 -11.35
N ASN A 43 -10.56 -2.75 -10.40
CA ASN A 43 -11.59 -3.75 -10.64
C ASN A 43 -12.95 -3.19 -10.20
N ARG A 44 -13.78 -2.80 -11.18
CA ARG A 44 -15.10 -2.20 -10.90
C ARG A 44 -16.11 -3.18 -10.32
N ARG A 45 -15.96 -4.47 -10.64
CA ARG A 45 -16.85 -5.54 -10.16
C ARG A 45 -16.64 -5.80 -8.68
N GLU A 46 -15.39 -5.95 -8.27
CA GLU A 46 -15.00 -6.15 -6.86
C GLU A 46 -14.96 -4.85 -6.06
N LYS A 47 -15.03 -3.71 -6.76
CA LYS A 47 -14.86 -2.38 -6.18
C LYS A 47 -13.53 -2.27 -5.43
N SER A 48 -12.46 -2.69 -6.07
CA SER A 48 -11.11 -2.76 -5.49
C SER A 48 -10.08 -2.15 -6.44
N ALA A 49 -8.93 -1.77 -5.87
CA ALA A 49 -7.75 -1.33 -6.59
C ALA A 49 -6.54 -2.19 -6.23
N ALA A 50 -5.62 -2.34 -7.17
CA ALA A 50 -4.34 -3.02 -7.01
C ALA A 50 -3.20 -2.09 -7.41
N ALA A 51 -2.18 -1.90 -6.56
CA ALA A 51 -0.94 -1.24 -6.96
C ALA A 51 -0.09 -2.24 -7.77
N ILE A 52 0.14 -1.99 -9.05
CA ILE A 52 0.76 -2.98 -9.96
C ILE A 52 2.16 -2.60 -10.43
N GLU A 53 2.50 -1.32 -10.46
CA GLU A 53 3.80 -0.84 -10.93
C GLU A 53 4.15 0.51 -10.29
N LEU A 54 5.44 0.87 -10.27
CA LEU A 54 5.90 2.22 -9.98
C LEU A 54 5.98 3.05 -11.27
N THR A 55 5.60 4.31 -11.19
CA THR A 55 5.90 5.28 -12.27
C THR A 55 7.38 5.64 -12.29
N GLU A 56 7.82 6.40 -13.30
CA GLU A 56 9.20 6.93 -13.35
C GLU A 56 9.54 7.87 -12.19
N LEU A 57 8.55 8.56 -11.61
CA LEU A 57 8.75 9.35 -10.40
C LEU A 57 8.77 8.46 -9.15
N GLY A 58 7.88 7.46 -9.07
CA GLY A 58 7.87 6.48 -7.97
C GLY A 58 9.19 5.72 -7.84
N LYS A 59 9.80 5.32 -8.96
CA LYS A 59 11.11 4.65 -8.99
C LYS A 59 12.23 5.48 -8.37
N LYS A 60 12.11 6.82 -8.38
CA LYS A 60 13.11 7.75 -7.83
C LYS A 60 12.91 8.04 -6.35
N GLN A 61 11.83 7.54 -5.74
CA GLN A 61 11.46 7.89 -4.37
C GLN A 61 11.98 6.87 -3.37
N GLU A 62 12.67 7.34 -2.32
CA GLU A 62 13.16 6.47 -1.25
C GLU A 62 12.03 5.99 -0.34
N VAL A 63 10.97 6.80 -0.19
CA VAL A 63 9.82 6.49 0.65
C VAL A 63 8.56 6.49 -0.18
N LEU A 64 7.83 5.39 -0.11
CA LEU A 64 6.60 5.17 -0.86
C LEU A 64 5.40 5.03 0.08
N VAL A 65 4.30 5.73 -0.23
CA VAL A 65 3.05 5.62 0.53
C VAL A 65 1.97 5.12 -0.42
N ILE A 66 1.47 3.91 -0.19
CA ILE A 66 0.34 3.39 -0.94
C ILE A 66 -0.94 3.94 -0.29
N PRO A 67 -1.79 4.68 -1.04
CA PRO A 67 -2.99 5.30 -0.48
C PRO A 67 -4.06 4.27 -0.14
N LEU A 68 -4.93 4.62 0.82
CA LEU A 68 -6.08 3.78 1.20
C LEU A 68 -7.06 3.54 0.05
N THR A 69 -7.26 4.55 -0.80
CA THR A 69 -8.19 4.47 -1.92
C THR A 69 -7.66 5.15 -3.16
N ILE A 70 -8.07 4.64 -4.33
CA ILE A 70 -7.89 5.29 -5.64
C ILE A 70 -9.25 5.35 -6.32
N ASN A 71 -9.68 6.54 -6.73
CA ASN A 71 -11.01 6.77 -7.30
C ASN A 71 -12.15 6.14 -6.49
N LYS A 72 -12.09 6.28 -5.16
CA LYS A 72 -13.05 5.73 -4.17
C LYS A 72 -13.01 4.20 -4.02
N TYR A 73 -12.16 3.50 -4.76
CA TYR A 73 -11.95 2.06 -4.58
C TYR A 73 -10.83 1.82 -3.56
N PRO A 74 -11.05 1.01 -2.51
CA PRO A 74 -9.99 0.63 -1.58
C PRO A 74 -8.86 -0.11 -2.29
N VAL A 75 -7.63 0.23 -1.95
CA VAL A 75 -6.45 -0.54 -2.39
C VAL A 75 -6.41 -1.82 -1.57
N ARG A 76 -6.76 -2.95 -2.21
CA ARG A 76 -6.90 -4.27 -1.60
C ARG A 76 -5.71 -5.18 -1.90
N TYR A 77 -4.97 -4.86 -2.96
CA TYR A 77 -3.93 -5.71 -3.51
C TYR A 77 -2.68 -4.91 -3.84
N ILE A 78 -1.53 -5.55 -3.74
CA ILE A 78 -0.24 -5.01 -4.17
C ILE A 78 0.45 -6.10 -4.97
N GLY A 79 0.88 -5.80 -6.19
CA GLY A 79 1.45 -6.74 -7.14
C GLY A 79 0.44 -7.79 -7.62
N ALA A 80 -0.20 -8.50 -6.71
CA ALA A 80 -1.08 -9.62 -6.97
C ALA A 80 -2.45 -9.14 -7.48
N THR A 81 -2.65 -9.13 -8.79
CA THR A 81 -4.01 -9.02 -9.33
C THR A 81 -4.65 -10.41 -9.39
N PRO A 82 -5.95 -10.56 -9.07
CA PRO A 82 -6.67 -11.83 -9.23
C PRO A 82 -6.69 -12.40 -10.67
N LEU A 83 -6.15 -11.65 -11.64
CA LEU A 83 -6.20 -11.90 -13.08
C LEU A 83 -5.45 -13.14 -13.57
N LEU A 84 -4.38 -13.57 -12.89
CA LEU A 84 -3.41 -14.55 -13.44
C LEU A 84 -3.23 -15.83 -12.59
N GLY A 85 -4.16 -16.10 -11.66
CA GLY A 85 -4.03 -17.22 -10.73
C GLY A 85 -2.87 -17.03 -9.73
N ASP A 86 -2.37 -18.12 -9.15
CA ASP A 86 -1.36 -18.09 -8.07
C ASP A 86 0.06 -17.70 -8.53
N ARG A 87 0.26 -17.32 -9.79
CA ARG A 87 1.56 -16.89 -10.31
C ARG A 87 1.65 -15.37 -10.46
N LEU A 88 2.26 -14.76 -9.44
CA LEU A 88 3.18 -13.61 -9.49
C LEU A 88 2.72 -12.43 -10.35
N GLY A 89 1.84 -11.61 -9.80
CA GLY A 89 2.02 -10.17 -9.95
C GLY A 89 2.74 -9.69 -8.70
N VAL A 90 3.90 -9.08 -8.86
CA VAL A 90 4.65 -8.51 -7.75
C VAL A 90 4.88 -7.05 -8.10
N LEU A 91 4.67 -6.16 -7.14
CA LEU A 91 5.12 -4.79 -7.27
C LEU A 91 6.64 -4.82 -7.17
N LEU A 92 7.29 -4.66 -8.32
CA LEU A 92 8.74 -4.63 -8.43
C LEU A 92 9.26 -3.28 -7.94
N LEU A 93 10.05 -3.32 -6.87
CA LEU A 93 10.77 -2.18 -6.34
C LEU A 93 12.22 -2.20 -6.86
N THR A 94 12.90 -1.07 -6.71
CA THR A 94 14.31 -0.90 -7.03
C THR A 94 15.10 -0.74 -5.72
N PRO A 95 16.44 -0.85 -5.74
CA PRO A 95 17.27 -0.58 -4.55
C PRO A 95 17.18 0.84 -3.99
N ILE A 96 16.45 1.76 -4.66
CA ILE A 96 16.23 3.13 -4.18
C ILE A 96 15.20 3.16 -3.05
N GLN A 97 14.18 2.31 -3.10
CA GLN A 97 13.12 2.28 -2.11
C GLN A 97 13.67 1.73 -0.79
N LYS A 98 13.64 2.55 0.27
CA LYS A 98 14.08 2.20 1.63
C LYS A 98 12.91 1.93 2.57
N LYS A 99 11.75 2.54 2.30
CA LYS A 99 10.56 2.39 3.13
C LYS A 99 9.27 2.41 2.28
N ILE A 100 8.33 1.52 2.59
CA ILE A 100 6.97 1.54 2.02
C ILE A 100 5.92 1.48 3.11
N TYR A 101 4.88 2.30 3.01
CA TYR A 101 3.70 2.23 3.87
C TYR A 101 2.57 1.50 3.16
N LEU A 102 2.13 0.41 3.78
CA LEU A 102 1.07 -0.46 3.31
C LEU A 102 -0.26 -0.05 3.98
N PRO A 103 -1.36 0.16 3.23
CA PRO A 103 -2.57 0.76 3.77
C PRO A 103 -3.41 -0.24 4.59
N SER A 104 -4.21 0.28 5.52
CA SER A 104 -5.13 -0.53 6.33
C SER A 104 -6.24 -1.22 5.51
N SER A 105 -6.44 -0.79 4.26
CA SER A 105 -7.45 -1.32 3.34
C SER A 105 -7.07 -2.64 2.68
N LEU A 106 -5.84 -3.14 2.87
CA LEU A 106 -5.35 -4.35 2.22
C LEU A 106 -6.21 -5.58 2.55
N GLY A 107 -6.34 -6.46 1.56
CA GLY A 107 -6.70 -7.86 1.80
C GLY A 107 -5.44 -8.70 2.02
N ASN A 108 -5.57 -10.03 2.05
CA ASN A 108 -4.46 -10.95 2.38
C ASN A 108 -3.51 -11.24 1.20
N ARG A 109 -3.58 -10.47 0.11
CA ARG A 109 -2.79 -10.73 -1.11
C ARG A 109 -1.88 -9.55 -1.42
N VAL A 110 -0.67 -9.64 -0.90
CA VAL A 110 0.44 -8.74 -1.20
C VAL A 110 1.55 -9.53 -1.89
N GLY A 111 2.05 -8.98 -2.99
CA GLY A 111 3.25 -9.42 -3.68
C GLY A 111 4.18 -8.22 -3.77
N LEU A 112 5.22 -8.22 -2.95
CA LEU A 112 6.29 -7.24 -2.94
C LEU A 112 7.60 -7.96 -3.23
N SER A 113 8.40 -7.43 -4.14
CA SER A 113 9.75 -7.90 -4.40
C SER A 113 10.58 -6.68 -4.70
N GLU A 114 11.74 -6.66 -4.08
CA GLU A 114 12.73 -5.63 -4.26
C GLU A 114 14.03 -6.25 -4.75
N ALA A 115 15.09 -5.46 -4.75
CA ALA A 115 16.44 -5.88 -5.09
C ALA A 115 17.44 -5.44 -3.99
N GLY A 116 16.94 -5.32 -2.75
CA GLY A 116 17.63 -4.70 -1.61
C GLY A 116 16.87 -4.98 -0.30
N ILE A 117 17.27 -4.37 0.81
CA ILE A 117 16.52 -4.45 2.07
C ILE A 117 15.68 -3.19 2.22
N MET A 118 14.37 -3.32 2.41
CA MET A 118 13.45 -2.21 2.67
C MET A 118 12.58 -2.51 3.90
N ASP A 119 12.20 -1.45 4.59
CA ASP A 119 11.21 -1.51 5.64
C ASP A 119 9.79 -1.36 5.09
N ALA A 120 8.92 -2.32 5.39
CA ALA A 120 7.49 -2.21 5.13
C ALA A 120 6.74 -1.91 6.43
N ILE A 121 6.03 -0.77 6.47
CA ILE A 121 5.16 -0.43 7.59
C ILE A 121 3.72 -0.81 7.23
N LEU A 122 3.19 -1.80 7.93
CA LEU A 122 1.82 -2.25 7.73
C LEU A 122 0.87 -1.49 8.64
N ASN A 123 0.06 -0.61 8.05
CA ASN A 123 -0.93 0.19 8.77
C ASN A 123 -2.18 -0.60 9.16
N VAL A 124 -2.06 -1.88 9.52
CA VAL A 124 -3.16 -2.71 10.01
C VAL A 124 -2.90 -2.99 11.48
N ALA A 125 -3.84 -2.66 12.37
CA ALA A 125 -3.67 -2.81 13.81
C ALA A 125 -3.55 -4.30 14.23
N PHE A 126 -4.32 -5.17 13.57
CA PHE A 126 -4.36 -6.60 13.86
C PHE A 126 -4.32 -7.40 12.55
N PRO A 127 -3.15 -7.49 11.88
CA PRO A 127 -3.04 -8.19 10.61
C PRO A 127 -3.19 -9.70 10.80
N SER A 128 -3.77 -10.36 9.80
CA SER A 128 -3.87 -11.83 9.78
C SER A 128 -2.50 -12.45 9.47
N GLU A 129 -2.28 -13.69 9.93
CA GLU A 129 -1.08 -14.47 9.56
C GLU A 129 -0.96 -14.60 8.04
N GLU A 130 -2.06 -14.81 7.32
CA GLU A 130 -2.05 -14.90 5.84
C GLU A 130 -1.54 -13.61 5.18
N LEU A 131 -1.91 -12.45 5.72
CA LEU A 131 -1.42 -11.16 5.23
C LEU A 131 0.08 -11.01 5.51
N ILE A 132 0.51 -11.32 6.74
CA ILE A 132 1.94 -11.28 7.14
C ILE A 132 2.75 -12.18 6.19
N ASP A 133 2.33 -13.43 6.04
CA ASP A 133 2.98 -14.42 5.17
C ASP A 133 2.99 -14.00 3.70
N SER A 134 1.98 -13.26 3.24
CA SER A 134 1.96 -12.74 1.87
C SER A 134 3.03 -11.66 1.65
N ILE A 135 3.25 -10.80 2.65
CA ILE A 135 4.23 -9.71 2.58
C ILE A 135 5.66 -10.24 2.71
N THR A 136 5.90 -11.14 3.66
CA THR A 136 7.24 -11.68 3.98
C THR A 136 7.66 -12.85 3.09
N ARG A 137 6.81 -13.24 2.13
CA ARG A 137 7.06 -14.36 1.22
C ARG A 137 8.38 -14.26 0.45
N TYR A 138 8.81 -13.04 0.16
CA TYR A 138 10.07 -12.76 -0.54
C TYR A 138 11.06 -12.21 0.50
N TYR A 139 12.22 -12.86 0.63
CA TYR A 139 13.15 -12.80 1.77
C TYR A 139 13.91 -11.47 1.98
N GLU A 140 13.35 -10.34 1.55
CA GLU A 140 14.08 -9.08 1.44
C GLU A 140 13.46 -7.90 2.21
N THR A 141 12.27 -8.07 2.81
CA THR A 141 11.55 -6.97 3.47
C THR A 141 11.48 -7.12 5.00
N ASN A 142 11.87 -6.06 5.73
CA ASN A 142 11.64 -5.96 7.17
C ASN A 142 10.22 -5.46 7.41
N LEU A 143 9.34 -6.34 7.88
CA LEU A 143 7.94 -5.99 8.14
C LEU A 143 7.75 -5.45 9.58
N TYR A 144 7.21 -4.24 9.69
CA TYR A 144 6.82 -3.61 10.94
C TYR A 144 5.29 -3.43 10.98
N TYR A 145 4.68 -3.88 12.06
CA TYR A 145 3.23 -3.80 12.31
C TYR A 145 2.97 -3.84 13.81
N LEU A 146 1.79 -3.46 14.27
CA LEU A 146 1.51 -3.45 15.71
C LEU A 146 1.58 -4.87 16.30
N ASN A 147 2.62 -5.14 17.10
CA ASN A 147 2.82 -6.37 17.86
C ASN A 147 3.68 -6.11 19.12
N GLU A 148 3.81 -7.11 19.99
CA GLU A 148 4.55 -6.98 21.26
C GLU A 148 6.04 -6.69 21.07
N ASP A 149 6.61 -7.02 19.91
CA ASP A 149 8.03 -6.93 19.60
C ASP A 149 8.41 -5.67 18.80
N THR A 150 7.43 -4.81 18.44
CA THR A 150 7.67 -3.73 17.47
C THR A 150 8.19 -2.43 18.06
N LYS A 151 8.99 -1.76 17.22
CA LYS A 151 9.54 -0.41 17.44
C LYS A 151 8.59 0.73 17.06
N LEU A 152 7.35 0.45 16.66
CA LEU A 152 6.41 1.50 16.24
C LEU A 152 6.14 2.43 17.43
N ASN A 153 6.42 3.71 17.24
CA ASN A 153 6.30 4.73 18.28
C ASN A 153 5.60 6.01 17.80
N ILE A 154 5.13 6.05 16.55
CA ILE A 154 4.30 7.12 16.02
C ILE A 154 2.97 6.53 15.58
N PHE A 155 1.89 7.13 16.08
CA PHE A 155 0.53 6.71 15.80
C PHE A 155 -0.34 7.90 15.43
N TYR A 156 -0.93 7.87 14.24
CA TYR A 156 -1.98 8.78 13.82
C TYR A 156 -3.32 8.05 13.97
N MET A 157 -4.23 8.61 14.74
CA MET A 157 -5.48 7.99 15.12
C MET A 157 -6.68 8.83 14.67
N TYR A 158 -7.75 8.15 14.26
CA TYR A 158 -9.08 8.73 14.23
C TYR A 158 -9.57 8.97 15.66
N ASN A 159 -10.38 10.02 15.87
CA ASN A 159 -10.93 10.36 17.18
C ASN A 159 -12.42 9.99 17.36
N PHE A 160 -12.99 9.13 16.51
CA PHE A 160 -14.41 8.78 16.53
C PHE A 160 -14.64 7.26 16.54
N GLU A 161 -15.69 6.78 17.21
CA GLU A 161 -15.88 5.34 17.52
C GLU A 161 -16.07 4.45 16.28
N SER A 162 -16.76 4.93 15.24
CA SER A 162 -16.99 4.18 14.00
C SER A 162 -15.79 4.18 13.05
N SER A 163 -14.60 4.57 13.53
CA SER A 163 -13.37 4.55 12.74
C SER A 163 -12.98 3.14 12.35
N LEU A 164 -12.41 3.02 11.16
CA LEU A 164 -11.83 1.76 10.68
C LEU A 164 -10.56 1.43 11.45
N ASN A 165 -10.13 0.17 11.37
CA ASN A 165 -8.81 -0.28 11.83
C ASN A 165 -8.52 0.09 13.29
N GLU A 166 -9.52 -0.05 14.16
CA GLU A 166 -9.41 0.22 15.61
C GLU A 166 -8.93 1.63 15.94
N GLY A 167 -9.23 2.59 15.05
CA GLY A 167 -8.83 3.97 15.17
C GLY A 167 -7.47 4.29 14.57
N TYR A 168 -6.63 3.31 14.22
CA TYR A 168 -5.34 3.58 13.59
C TYR A 168 -5.51 4.02 12.14
N TYR A 169 -5.11 5.25 11.84
CA TYR A 169 -5.04 5.79 10.49
C TYR A 169 -3.69 5.48 9.83
N PHE A 170 -2.62 5.76 10.57
CA PHE A 170 -1.25 5.62 10.08
C PHE A 170 -0.32 5.34 11.26
N MET A 171 0.73 4.57 11.02
CA MET A 171 1.71 4.16 11.99
C MET A 171 3.10 4.36 11.39
N ASP A 172 4.06 4.65 12.23
CA ASP A 172 5.46 4.74 11.83
C ASP A 172 6.37 4.47 13.03
N TYR A 173 7.67 4.38 12.75
CA TYR A 173 8.71 4.39 13.77
C TYR A 173 9.81 5.37 13.41
N ILE A 174 10.38 6.00 14.43
CA ILE A 174 11.61 6.78 14.32
C ILE A 174 12.79 5.95 14.83
N ASN A 175 13.85 5.92 14.03
CA ASN A 175 15.16 5.49 14.49
C ASN A 175 16.19 6.48 13.94
N GLY A 176 16.60 7.45 14.76
CA GLY A 176 17.73 8.39 14.58
C GLY A 176 17.82 9.15 13.25
N SER A 177 17.98 8.43 12.14
CA SER A 177 18.16 8.90 10.77
C SER A 177 17.17 8.32 9.75
N ASN A 178 16.20 7.48 10.15
CA ASN A 178 15.24 6.93 9.19
C ASN A 178 14.33 8.04 8.61
N PRO A 179 13.93 7.94 7.34
CA PRO A 179 13.00 8.88 6.76
C PRO A 179 11.58 8.59 7.29
N TYR A 180 10.89 9.65 7.71
CA TYR A 180 9.49 9.63 8.10
C TYR A 180 8.66 10.50 7.17
N VAL A 181 7.35 10.26 7.15
CA VAL A 181 6.39 11.08 6.41
C VAL A 181 5.22 11.44 7.30
N ILE A 182 4.71 12.65 7.12
CA ILE A 182 3.39 13.01 7.61
C ILE A 182 2.39 12.40 6.62
N PRO A 183 1.44 11.56 7.06
CA PRO A 183 0.49 10.97 6.15
C PRO A 183 -0.42 12.05 5.56
N SER A 184 -0.96 11.79 4.37
CA SER A 184 -2.00 12.63 3.79
C SER A 184 -3.17 12.81 4.75
N ASP A 185 -3.91 13.90 4.63
CA ASP A 185 -5.06 14.15 5.50
C ASP A 185 -6.10 13.03 5.40
N PRO A 186 -6.61 12.53 6.54
CA PRO A 186 -7.67 11.53 6.53
C PRO A 186 -8.97 12.15 6.01
N VAL A 187 -9.88 11.31 5.51
CA VAL A 187 -11.18 11.76 5.00
C VAL A 187 -12.32 11.14 5.81
N ARG A 188 -13.27 11.97 6.26
CA ARG A 188 -14.50 11.56 6.94
C ARG A 188 -15.70 12.19 6.23
N LYS A 189 -16.62 11.35 5.74
CA LYS A 189 -17.80 11.83 4.98
C LYS A 189 -18.64 12.78 5.84
N GLY A 190 -18.89 13.98 5.33
CA GLY A 190 -19.72 15.00 5.99
C GLY A 190 -18.97 15.89 6.98
N TYR A 191 -17.65 15.75 7.08
CA TYR A 191 -16.79 16.53 7.97
C TYR A 191 -15.56 17.06 7.22
N THR A 192 -14.96 18.11 7.75
CA THR A 192 -13.69 18.67 7.29
C THR A 192 -12.59 18.30 8.28
N PHE A 193 -11.46 17.81 7.79
CA PHE A 193 -10.28 17.57 8.62
C PHE A 193 -9.70 18.90 9.11
N ALA A 194 -9.50 19.04 10.42
CA ALA A 194 -9.08 20.29 11.06
C ALA A 194 -7.66 20.23 11.66
N GLY A 195 -6.92 19.15 11.39
CA GLY A 195 -5.56 18.95 11.88
C GLY A 195 -5.40 17.81 12.87
N TRP A 196 -4.15 17.57 13.24
CA TRP A 196 -3.72 16.56 14.21
C TRP A 196 -3.53 17.18 15.58
N TYR A 197 -3.95 16.48 16.63
CA TYR A 197 -3.92 16.95 18.02
C TYR A 197 -3.29 15.91 18.94
N TYR A 198 -2.65 16.32 20.03
CA TYR A 198 -1.98 15.38 20.95
C TYR A 198 -2.96 14.51 21.74
N GLU A 199 -4.18 14.99 21.97
CA GLU A 199 -5.19 14.29 22.76
C GLU A 199 -6.46 14.01 21.94
N LYS A 200 -7.21 12.98 22.34
CA LYS A 200 -8.43 12.54 21.65
C LYS A 200 -9.54 13.59 21.68
N GLU A 201 -9.56 14.41 22.73
CA GLU A 201 -10.45 15.56 22.94
C GLU A 201 -10.11 16.73 22.00
N CYS A 202 -8.96 16.67 21.32
CA CYS A 202 -8.46 17.67 20.37
C CYS A 202 -8.35 19.08 20.98
N ALA A 203 -7.72 19.16 22.15
CA ALA A 203 -7.44 20.40 22.88
C ALA A 203 -6.16 21.08 22.37
N THR A 204 -5.08 20.33 22.19
CA THR A 204 -3.77 20.86 21.81
C THR A 204 -3.41 20.50 20.37
N LEU A 205 -3.33 21.50 19.48
CA LEU A 205 -2.93 21.27 18.09
C LEU A 205 -1.46 20.82 18.04
N TRP A 206 -1.19 19.80 17.25
CA TRP A 206 0.17 19.33 16.99
C TRP A 206 0.99 20.42 16.28
N ASN A 207 2.18 20.70 16.79
CA ASN A 207 3.08 21.75 16.31
C ASN A 207 4.12 21.24 15.29
N ASN A 208 3.94 20.05 14.73
CA ASN A 208 4.88 19.34 13.86
C ASN A 208 6.17 18.84 14.53
N GLU A 209 6.23 18.80 15.87
CA GLU A 209 7.35 18.17 16.57
C GLU A 209 7.23 16.65 16.51
N MET A 210 8.29 16.01 16.03
CA MET A 210 8.43 14.56 15.95
C MET A 210 9.36 14.06 17.06
N PRO A 211 9.18 12.80 17.53
CA PRO A 211 10.11 12.16 18.45
C PRO A 211 11.57 12.23 17.97
N THR A 212 12.50 12.22 18.90
CA THR A 212 13.95 12.18 18.61
C THR A 212 14.59 10.84 18.93
N SER A 213 13.86 9.95 19.61
CA SER A 213 14.34 8.63 20.03
C SER A 213 13.26 7.55 19.93
N GLU A 214 13.68 6.28 19.88
CA GLU A 214 12.77 5.12 19.89
C GLU A 214 11.94 5.01 21.18
N SER A 215 12.39 5.61 22.29
CA SER A 215 11.69 5.59 23.58
C SER A 215 10.55 6.60 23.69
N GLU A 216 10.51 7.60 22.83
CA GLU A 216 9.45 8.61 22.81
C GLU A 216 8.29 8.11 21.96
N VAL A 217 7.09 8.11 22.53
CA VAL A 217 5.85 7.72 21.83
C VAL A 217 5.06 8.98 21.49
N LEU A 218 4.71 9.13 20.21
CA LEU A 218 3.83 10.17 19.71
C LEU A 218 2.52 9.56 19.24
N THR A 219 1.42 9.92 19.90
CA THR A 219 0.07 9.61 19.43
C THR A 219 -0.66 10.90 19.09
N LEU A 220 -1.20 10.97 17.88
CA LEU A 220 -1.93 12.12 17.36
C LEU A 220 -3.35 11.71 16.98
N PHE A 221 -4.31 12.61 17.17
CA PHE A 221 -5.73 12.40 16.92
C PHE A 221 -6.26 13.39 15.89
N ALA A 222 -6.95 12.88 14.87
CA ALA A 222 -7.55 13.70 13.82
C ALA A 222 -8.77 14.45 14.34
N LYS A 223 -8.78 15.78 14.23
CA LYS A 223 -9.96 16.62 14.53
C LYS A 223 -10.85 16.81 13.30
N TRP A 224 -12.16 16.93 13.55
CA TRP A 224 -13.19 17.09 12.53
C TRP A 224 -14.15 18.24 12.87
N ILE A 225 -14.56 19.00 11.84
CA ILE A 225 -15.57 20.08 11.91
C ILE A 225 -16.69 19.80 10.91
#